data_AF-A0A3N5L791-F1
#
_entry.id   AF-A0A3N5L791-F1
#
_cell.length_a   1.000
_cell.length_b   1.000
_cell.length_c   1.000
_cell.angle_alpha   90.00
_cell.angle_beta   90.00
_cell.angle_gamma   90.00
#
_symmetry.space_group_name_H-M   'P 1'
#
loop_
_entity.id
_entity.type
_entity.pdbx_description
1 polymer ?
#
loop_
_entity_poly.entity_id
_entity_poly.type
_entity_poly.pdbx_seq_one_letter_code
_entity_poly.pdbx_strand_id
1 'polypeptide(L)'
;MNRTHIGRATVFLALAIVTFVPACRRSTPLELRTPAQRVAVYNGVLAESVRAATEAAIGLERSGVLTRPQVLQVLDYTERVAHSSKAVAVIQQTPGDWTVLAPQIRTVLNSISPPGDFARWLGGTPEAAKASSASLDALQATVAIMIREVSK
;
A
#
# COMPACT_ATOMS: atom_id res chain seq x y z
N MET A 1 3.76 -16.84 45.35
CA MET A 1 2.91 -15.64 45.55
C MET A 1 3.74 -14.42 45.14
N ASN A 2 3.63 -13.87 43.91
CA ASN A 2 2.54 -13.03 43.38
C ASN A 2 2.31 -11.83 44.33
N ARG A 3 2.43 -10.54 44.02
CA ARG A 3 2.37 -9.66 42.82
C ARG A 3 3.20 -8.39 43.20
N THR A 4 3.62 -7.44 42.37
CA THR A 4 2.82 -6.53 41.52
C THR A 4 3.76 -5.69 40.64
N HIS A 5 3.90 -6.07 39.38
CA HIS A 5 4.43 -5.25 38.28
C HIS A 5 3.33 -4.29 37.76
N ILE A 6 2.92 -3.30 38.55
CA ILE A 6 1.81 -2.38 38.18
C ILE A 6 2.30 -0.99 37.75
N GLY A 7 3.61 -0.70 37.81
CA GLY A 7 4.12 0.64 37.49
C GLY A 7 4.46 0.92 36.01
N ARG A 8 4.67 -0.10 35.17
CA ARG A 8 5.24 0.10 33.81
C ARG A 8 4.26 -0.12 32.66
N ALA A 9 3.09 -0.70 32.92
CA ALA A 9 2.07 -0.94 31.89
C ALA A 9 1.27 0.33 31.55
N THR A 10 1.21 1.31 32.45
CA THR A 10 0.37 2.51 32.29
C THR A 10 1.00 3.59 31.41
N VAL A 11 2.32 3.62 31.27
CA VAL A 11 3.01 4.63 30.44
C VAL A 11 2.94 4.28 28.94
N PHE A 12 2.94 2.98 28.59
CA PHE A 12 2.81 2.56 27.20
C PHE A 12 1.38 2.69 26.65
N LEU A 13 0.37 2.59 27.51
CA LEU A 13 -1.02 2.75 27.08
C LEU A 13 -1.40 4.22 26.82
N ALA A 14 -0.74 5.17 27.49
CA ALA A 14 -0.94 6.60 27.24
C ALA A 14 -0.29 7.05 25.91
N LEU A 15 0.81 6.43 25.48
CA LEU A 15 1.47 6.77 24.22
C LEU A 15 0.76 6.18 22.99
N ALA A 16 0.02 5.08 23.16
CA ALA A 16 -0.80 4.50 22.10
C ALA A 16 -2.07 5.31 21.78
N ILE A 17 -2.55 6.14 22.71
CA ILE A 17 -3.73 7.00 22.51
C ILE A 17 -3.34 8.32 21.83
N VAL A 18 -2.10 8.80 22.02
CA VAL A 18 -1.65 10.09 21.44
C VAL A 18 -1.19 9.96 19.98
N THR A 19 -0.78 8.78 19.51
CA THR A 19 -0.41 8.58 18.10
C THR A 19 -1.58 8.17 17.19
N PHE A 20 -2.75 7.84 17.76
CA PHE A 20 -3.96 7.45 17.00
C PHE A 20 -5.11 8.46 17.05
N VAL A 21 -4.91 9.66 17.62
CA VAL A 21 -5.92 10.73 17.64
C VAL A 21 -5.29 11.99 17.02
N PRO A 22 -5.43 12.14 15.69
CA PRO A 22 -6.50 13.01 15.22
C PRO A 22 -7.15 12.46 13.94
N ALA A 23 -7.95 11.39 14.04
CA ALA A 23 -8.76 10.93 12.91
C ALA A 23 -10.26 10.83 13.20
N CYS A 24 -10.72 11.23 14.39
CA CYS A 24 -12.13 11.52 14.63
C CYS A 24 -12.47 12.98 14.25
N ARG A 25 -11.98 13.47 13.11
CA ARG A 25 -12.82 14.40 12.34
C ARG A 25 -13.96 13.54 11.82
N ARG A 26 -15.20 14.02 11.93
CA ARG A 26 -16.30 13.49 11.12
C ARG A 26 -15.83 13.51 9.67
N SER A 27 -15.31 12.38 9.19
CA SER A 27 -15.18 12.11 7.78
C SER A 27 -16.61 12.01 7.30
N THR A 28 -17.18 13.13 6.82
CA THR A 28 -18.24 13.03 5.82
C THR A 28 -17.77 11.96 4.85
N PRO A 29 -18.53 10.86 4.66
CA PRO A 29 -18.15 9.89 3.65
C PRO A 29 -17.95 10.69 2.38
N LEU A 30 -16.72 10.70 1.86
CA LEU A 30 -16.45 11.22 0.53
C LEU A 30 -17.32 10.36 -0.37
N GLU A 31 -18.51 10.83 -0.73
CA GLU A 31 -19.25 10.28 -1.85
C GLU A 31 -18.34 10.51 -3.04
N LEU A 32 -17.60 9.48 -3.43
CA LEU A 32 -16.74 9.52 -4.60
C LEU A 32 -17.65 9.43 -5.82
N ARG A 33 -18.19 10.59 -6.21
CA ARG A 33 -19.23 10.72 -7.21
C ARG A 33 -18.73 10.39 -8.61
N THR A 34 -17.46 10.69 -8.91
CA THR A 34 -16.89 10.44 -10.25
C THR A 34 -15.82 9.34 -10.25
N PRO A 35 -15.64 8.61 -11.38
CA PRO A 35 -14.53 7.67 -11.56
C PRO A 35 -13.16 8.32 -11.29
N ALA A 36 -12.97 9.57 -11.72
CA ALA A 36 -11.74 10.34 -11.49
C ALA A 36 -11.44 10.52 -9.99
N GLN A 37 -12.46 10.86 -9.19
CA GLN A 37 -12.31 10.99 -7.73
C GLN A 37 -11.95 9.65 -7.07
N ARG A 38 -12.57 8.55 -7.50
CA ARG A 38 -12.24 7.21 -6.99
C ARG A 38 -10.79 6.83 -7.28
N VAL A 39 -10.36 7.02 -8.51
CA VAL A 39 -8.97 6.74 -8.91
C VAL A 39 -7.98 7.61 -8.14
N ALA A 40 -8.30 8.87 -7.85
CA ALA A 40 -7.43 9.73 -7.03
C ALA A 40 -7.28 9.20 -5.59
N VAL A 41 -8.37 8.76 -4.97
CA VAL A 41 -8.33 8.15 -3.63
C VAL A 41 -7.54 6.85 -3.64
N TYR A 42 -7.80 5.96 -4.60
CA TYR A 42 -7.06 4.70 -4.71
C TYR A 42 -5.58 4.93 -4.99
N ASN A 43 -5.22 5.96 -5.77
CA ASN A 43 -3.83 6.32 -6.00
C ASN A 43 -3.14 6.81 -4.71
N GLY A 44 -3.86 7.52 -3.84
CA GLY A 44 -3.37 7.88 -2.51
C GLY A 44 -3.13 6.66 -1.61
N VAL A 45 -4.05 5.68 -1.63
CA VAL A 45 -3.89 4.40 -0.92
C VAL A 45 -2.71 3.61 -1.47
N LEU A 46 -2.51 3.62 -2.79
CA LEU A 46 -1.42 2.94 -3.46
C LEU A 46 -0.05 3.47 -3.02
N ALA A 47 0.10 4.80 -2.92
CA ALA A 47 1.33 5.44 -2.45
C ALA A 47 1.66 5.06 -1.00
N GLU A 48 0.67 5.04 -0.11
CA GLU A 48 0.88 4.62 1.29
C GLU A 48 1.21 3.13 1.40
N SER A 49 0.54 2.30 0.59
CA SER A 49 0.79 0.86 0.55
C SER A 49 2.20 0.53 0.06
N VAL A 50 2.76 1.33 -0.86
CA VAL A 50 4.16 1.20 -1.31
C VAL A 50 5.10 1.39 -0.12
N ARG A 51 4.92 2.46 0.65
CA ARG A 51 5.74 2.75 1.85
C ARG A 51 5.70 1.58 2.83
N ALA A 52 4.50 1.08 3.13
CA ALA A 52 4.32 -0.05 4.05
C ALA A 52 4.98 -1.35 3.55
N ALA A 53 4.87 -1.65 2.24
CA ALA A 53 5.50 -2.82 1.65
C ALA A 53 7.04 -2.73 1.66
N THR A 54 7.60 -1.55 1.37
CA THR A 54 9.03 -1.28 1.45
C THR A 54 9.57 -1.45 2.87
N GLU A 55 8.89 -0.88 3.88
CA GLU A 55 9.28 -1.00 5.29
C GLU A 55 9.21 -2.45 5.77
N ALA A 56 8.15 -3.18 5.39
CA ALA A 56 8.00 -4.60 5.72
C ALA A 56 9.13 -5.44 5.11
N ALA A 57 9.49 -5.23 3.85
CA ALA A 57 10.56 -5.97 3.20
C ALA A 57 11.93 -5.75 3.87
N ILE A 58 12.26 -4.49 4.22
CA ILE A 58 13.49 -4.16 4.96
C ILE A 58 13.46 -4.77 6.37
N GLY A 59 12.31 -4.75 7.04
CA GLY A 59 12.14 -5.40 8.35
C GLY A 59 12.41 -6.91 8.28
N LEU A 60 11.89 -7.57 7.25
CA LEU A 60 12.08 -9.01 7.02
C LEU A 60 13.50 -9.38 6.61
N GLU A 61 14.22 -8.49 5.93
CA GLU A 61 15.66 -8.63 5.67
C GLU A 61 16.43 -8.69 6.99
N ARG A 62 16.16 -7.73 7.88
CA ARG A 62 16.84 -7.61 9.18
C ARG A 62 16.56 -8.80 10.09
N SER A 63 15.38 -9.40 9.98
CA SER A 63 15.03 -10.62 10.71
C SER A 63 15.51 -11.91 10.04
N GLY A 64 16.18 -11.83 8.89
CA GLY A 64 16.68 -13.00 8.14
C GLY A 64 15.59 -13.84 7.47
N VAL A 65 14.36 -13.33 7.38
CA VAL A 65 13.22 -14.05 6.77
C VAL A 65 13.28 -13.94 5.24
N LEU A 66 13.63 -12.76 4.72
CA LEU A 66 13.88 -12.55 3.31
C LEU A 66 15.38 -12.37 3.06
N THR A 67 15.87 -12.95 1.97
CA THR A 67 17.25 -12.76 1.51
C THR A 67 17.40 -11.39 0.82
N ARG A 68 18.64 -10.90 0.68
CA ARG A 68 18.91 -9.63 -0.04
C ARG A 68 18.34 -9.61 -1.47
N PRO A 69 18.53 -10.64 -2.31
CA PRO A 69 17.98 -10.65 -3.68
C PRO A 69 16.46 -10.55 -3.69
N GLN A 70 15.83 -11.25 -2.77
CA GLN A 70 14.40 -11.24 -2.53
C GLN A 70 13.91 -9.83 -2.18
N VAL A 71 14.53 -9.17 -1.19
CA VAL A 71 14.17 -7.79 -0.79
C VAL A 71 14.32 -6.83 -1.96
N LEU A 72 15.39 -6.96 -2.75
CA LEU A 72 15.60 -6.14 -3.95
C LEU A 72 14.47 -6.29 -4.98
N GLN A 73 13.90 -7.49 -5.14
CA GLN A 73 12.74 -7.67 -6.00
C GLN A 73 11.50 -6.96 -5.46
N VAL A 74 11.26 -6.96 -4.13
CA VAL A 74 10.17 -6.14 -3.53
C VAL A 74 10.41 -4.67 -3.84
N LEU A 75 11.62 -4.18 -3.58
CA LEU A 75 11.95 -2.76 -3.74
C LEU A 75 11.76 -2.31 -5.19
N ASP A 76 12.31 -3.05 -6.15
CA ASP A 76 12.16 -2.80 -7.59
C ASP A 76 10.68 -2.80 -8.01
N TYR A 77 9.87 -3.73 -7.51
CA TYR A 77 8.43 -3.72 -7.74
C TYR A 77 7.75 -2.49 -7.14
N THR A 78 8.00 -2.18 -5.86
CA THR A 78 7.40 -1.03 -5.19
C THR A 78 7.82 0.31 -5.81
N GLU A 79 9.03 0.39 -6.36
CA GLU A 79 9.52 1.56 -7.09
C GLU A 79 8.75 1.75 -8.41
N ARG A 80 8.53 0.67 -9.18
CA ARG A 80 7.67 0.74 -10.38
C ARG A 80 6.25 1.19 -10.03
N VAL A 81 5.69 0.67 -8.94
CA VAL A 81 4.36 1.08 -8.46
C VAL A 81 4.36 2.57 -8.08
N ALA A 82 5.36 3.06 -7.36
CA ALA A 82 5.49 4.47 -6.99
C ALA A 82 5.60 5.38 -8.21
N HIS A 83 6.41 4.99 -9.20
CA HIS A 83 6.60 5.74 -10.43
C HIS A 83 5.29 5.83 -11.22
N SER A 84 4.58 4.70 -11.37
CA SER A 84 3.26 4.68 -12.01
C SER A 84 2.23 5.48 -11.22
N SER A 85 2.21 5.40 -9.89
CA SER A 85 1.33 6.20 -9.03
C SER A 85 1.54 7.70 -9.25
N LYS A 86 2.81 8.14 -9.36
CA LYS A 86 3.15 9.51 -9.71
C LYS A 86 2.66 9.90 -11.11
N ALA A 87 2.85 9.03 -12.11
CA ALA A 87 2.37 9.28 -13.46
C ALA A 87 0.83 9.40 -13.51
N VAL A 88 0.10 8.56 -12.77
CA VAL A 88 -1.35 8.69 -12.63
C VAL A 88 -1.74 10.03 -12.03
N ALA A 89 -1.06 10.48 -10.97
CA ALA A 89 -1.33 11.79 -10.36
C ALA A 89 -1.11 12.93 -11.35
N VAL A 90 -0.06 12.87 -12.18
CA VAL A 90 0.21 13.85 -13.23
C VAL A 90 -0.91 13.85 -14.27
N ILE A 91 -1.33 12.68 -14.77
CA ILE A 91 -2.42 12.58 -15.75
C ILE A 91 -3.73 13.15 -15.16
N GLN A 92 -4.01 12.94 -13.88
CA GLN A 92 -5.20 13.48 -13.22
C GLN A 92 -5.17 15.00 -13.03
N GLN A 93 -4.00 15.63 -13.09
CA GLN A 93 -3.84 17.09 -13.05
C GLN A 93 -3.94 17.73 -14.44
N THR A 94 -3.80 16.93 -15.51
CA THR A 94 -3.96 17.40 -16.88
C THR A 94 -5.42 17.78 -17.15
N PRO A 95 -5.69 18.99 -17.67
CA PRO A 95 -7.04 19.36 -18.11
C PRO A 95 -7.53 18.42 -19.20
N GLY A 96 -8.72 17.85 -19.04
CA GLY A 96 -9.31 16.98 -20.07
C GLY A 96 -10.45 16.13 -19.54
N ASP A 97 -11.22 15.58 -20.46
CA ASP A 97 -12.32 14.69 -20.15
C ASP A 97 -11.83 13.30 -19.75
N TRP A 98 -12.61 12.64 -18.89
CA TRP A 98 -12.29 11.30 -18.40
C TRP A 98 -12.13 10.26 -19.53
N THR A 99 -12.86 10.43 -20.64
CA THR A 99 -12.77 9.58 -21.83
C THR A 99 -11.38 9.61 -22.49
N VAL A 100 -10.62 10.69 -22.30
CA VAL A 100 -9.26 10.87 -22.82
C VAL A 100 -8.21 10.47 -21.78
N LEU A 101 -8.45 10.77 -20.50
CA LEU A 101 -7.50 10.50 -19.41
C LEU A 101 -7.50 9.04 -18.96
N ALA A 102 -8.65 8.38 -18.92
CA ALA A 102 -8.78 7.02 -18.41
C ALA A 102 -7.95 5.98 -19.20
N PRO A 103 -7.90 6.01 -20.56
CA PRO A 103 -7.03 5.10 -21.32
C PRO A 103 -5.53 5.29 -21.04
N GLN A 104 -5.09 6.52 -20.76
CA GLN A 104 -3.69 6.81 -20.41
C GLN A 104 -3.36 6.24 -19.03
N ILE A 105 -4.22 6.46 -18.04
CA ILE A 105 -4.08 5.87 -16.70
C ILE A 105 -4.06 4.35 -16.78
N ARG A 106 -4.94 3.74 -17.59
CA ARG A 106 -4.97 2.30 -17.81
C ARG A 106 -3.65 1.77 -18.36
N THR A 107 -3.06 2.47 -19.32
CA THR A 107 -1.77 2.09 -19.92
C THR A 107 -0.66 2.11 -18.87
N VAL A 108 -0.61 3.14 -18.03
CA VAL A 108 0.34 3.25 -16.92
C VAL A 108 0.16 2.10 -15.93
N LEU A 109 -1.07 1.81 -15.51
CA LEU A 109 -1.35 0.76 -14.53
C LEU A 109 -1.08 -0.66 -15.06
N ASN A 110 -1.35 -0.92 -16.34
CA ASN A 110 -1.08 -2.21 -16.98
C ASN A 110 0.42 -2.53 -17.12
N SER A 111 1.30 -1.53 -16.97
CA SER A 111 2.75 -1.77 -16.97
C SER A 111 3.27 -2.33 -15.64
N ILE A 112 2.42 -2.36 -14.61
CA ILE A 112 2.76 -2.82 -13.26
C ILE A 112 2.37 -4.29 -13.12
N SER A 113 3.36 -5.18 -13.27
CA SER A 113 3.19 -6.59 -12.95
C SER A 113 4.06 -6.99 -11.76
N PRO A 114 3.50 -7.70 -10.76
CA PRO A 114 4.30 -8.28 -9.70
C PRO A 114 5.18 -9.39 -10.29
N PRO A 115 6.41 -9.57 -9.79
CA PRO A 115 7.20 -10.75 -10.08
C PRO A 115 6.44 -12.03 -9.68
N GLY A 116 6.40 -13.03 -10.58
CA GLY A 116 5.68 -14.29 -10.34
C GLY A 116 6.22 -15.09 -9.15
N ASP A 117 7.47 -14.86 -8.76
CA ASP A 117 8.10 -15.50 -7.61
C ASP A 117 7.52 -15.01 -6.27
N PHE A 118 6.67 -13.97 -6.28
CA PHE A 118 6.16 -13.34 -5.08
C PHE A 118 5.27 -14.23 -4.20
N ALA A 119 4.51 -15.13 -4.81
CA ALA A 119 3.72 -16.08 -4.04
C ALA A 119 4.60 -17.22 -3.49
N ARG A 120 5.70 -17.54 -4.17
CA ARG A 120 6.50 -18.75 -3.91
C ARG A 120 7.35 -18.64 -2.64
N TRP A 121 8.15 -17.59 -2.51
CA TRP A 121 8.91 -17.26 -1.29
C TRP A 121 8.02 -16.91 -0.06
N LEU A 122 6.85 -16.30 -0.25
CA LEU A 122 5.96 -15.88 0.85
C LEU A 122 4.99 -16.98 1.29
N GLY A 123 4.67 -17.93 0.42
CA GLY A 123 3.77 -19.05 0.73
C GLY A 123 4.37 -20.08 1.70
N GLY A 124 5.70 -20.11 1.86
CA GLY A 124 6.42 -21.05 2.74
C GLY A 124 7.08 -20.43 3.98
N THR A 125 6.84 -19.16 4.26
CA THR A 125 7.59 -18.40 5.29
C THR A 125 6.83 -18.23 6.62
N PRO A 126 7.53 -17.88 7.73
CA PRO A 126 6.94 -17.71 9.06
C PRO A 126 5.81 -16.67 9.10
N GLU A 127 5.02 -16.63 10.20
CA GLU A 127 3.95 -15.64 10.38
C GLU A 127 4.38 -14.19 10.11
N ALA A 128 5.63 -13.84 10.39
CA ALA A 128 6.21 -12.53 10.07
C ALA A 128 6.11 -12.15 8.57
N ALA A 129 6.19 -13.12 7.66
CA ALA A 129 6.09 -12.90 6.22
C ALA A 129 4.65 -12.77 5.72
N LYS A 130 3.65 -13.26 6.47
CA LYS A 130 2.23 -13.12 6.11
C LYS A 130 1.81 -11.65 6.00
N ALA A 131 2.33 -10.81 6.90
CA ALA A 131 2.07 -9.37 6.86
C ALA A 131 2.61 -8.73 5.56
N SER A 132 3.80 -9.13 5.11
CA SER A 132 4.37 -8.63 3.85
C SER A 132 3.64 -9.17 2.62
N SER A 133 3.19 -10.43 2.64
CA SER A 133 2.31 -10.97 1.59
C SER A 133 1.03 -10.16 1.49
N ALA A 134 0.36 -9.93 2.63
CA ALA A 134 -0.86 -9.13 2.66
C ALA A 134 -0.65 -7.70 2.13
N SER A 135 0.49 -7.06 2.43
CA SER A 135 0.83 -5.74 1.87
C SER A 135 1.02 -5.77 0.34
N LEU A 136 1.66 -6.81 -0.20
CA LEU A 136 1.84 -6.97 -1.65
C LEU A 136 0.52 -7.32 -2.34
N ASP A 137 -0.32 -8.15 -1.72
CA ASP A 137 -1.65 -8.48 -2.22
C ASP A 137 -2.56 -7.24 -2.22
N ALA A 138 -2.49 -6.41 -1.17
CA ALA A 138 -3.22 -5.15 -1.10
C ALA A 138 -2.78 -4.16 -2.20
N LEU A 139 -1.47 -4.08 -2.48
CA LEU A 139 -0.95 -3.30 -3.61
C LEU A 139 -1.53 -3.76 -4.94
N GLN A 140 -1.44 -5.06 -5.22
CA GLN A 140 -1.95 -5.65 -6.46
C GLN A 140 -3.47 -5.46 -6.59
N ALA A 141 -4.22 -5.69 -5.52
CA ALA A 141 -5.66 -5.48 -5.49
C ALA A 141 -6.02 -4.02 -5.76
N THR A 142 -5.27 -3.07 -5.19
CA THR A 142 -5.49 -1.63 -5.42
C THR A 142 -5.27 -1.26 -6.89
N VAL A 143 -4.18 -1.74 -7.50
CA VAL A 143 -3.92 -1.56 -8.94
C VAL A 143 -5.06 -2.16 -9.78
N ALA A 144 -5.49 -3.38 -9.47
CA ALA A 144 -6.58 -4.05 -10.19
C ALA A 144 -7.91 -3.29 -10.09
N ILE A 145 -8.24 -2.77 -8.91
CA ILE A 145 -9.42 -1.92 -8.70
C ILE A 145 -9.32 -0.64 -9.53
N MET A 146 -8.16 0.02 -9.54
CA MET A 146 -7.95 1.22 -10.36
C MET A 146 -8.12 0.92 -11.85
N ILE A 147 -7.56 -0.18 -12.35
CA ILE A 147 -7.72 -0.63 -13.75
C ILE A 147 -9.21 -0.84 -14.08
N ARG A 148 -9.96 -1.46 -13.16
CA ARG A 148 -11.40 -1.67 -13.33
C ARG A 148 -12.16 -0.35 -13.38
N GLU A 149 -11.83 0.62 -12.53
CA GLU A 149 -12.49 1.93 -12.53
C GLU A 149 -12.25 2.74 -13.80
N VAL A 150 -11.04 2.68 -14.37
CA VAL A 150 -10.72 3.36 -15.64
C VAL A 150 -11.24 2.63 -16.88
N SER A 151 -11.79 1.43 -16.70
CA SER A 151 -12.36 0.61 -17.78
C SER A 151 -13.90 0.64 -17.83
N LYS A 152 -14.54 1.38 -16.92
CA LYS A 152 -15.99 1.66 -16.92
C LYS A 152 -16.30 2.88 -17.77
#